data_AF-A0A2U1SN20-F1
#
_entry.id   AF-A0A2U1SN20-F1
#
_cell.length_a   1.000
_cell.length_b   1.000
_cell.length_c   1.000
_cell.angle_alpha   90.00
_cell.angle_beta   90.00
_cell.angle_gamma   90.00
#
_symmetry.space_group_name_H-M   'P 1'
#
loop_
_entity.id
_entity.type
_entity.pdbx_description
1 polymer ?
#
loop_
_entity_poly.entity_id
_entity_poly.type
_entity_poly.pdbx_seq_one_letter_code
_entity_poly.pdbx_strand_id
1 'polypeptide(L)'
;MSALPKTKMTAEEFVVWAEGQPGRHELVDGEVFAQAAERAAHAKAKLAAARALQDAARRADAPCHVLPDGMAVRVDATTVFEPDAQLYCGPELPPDTLFVEAPLIVVEVLSPSTGRNDALGKLVGYFRIASVAHYLIVDPDSPLVIHHRRGEGSDILTRVIHDGDITLDPPGLVFPLSALYGETH
;
A
#
# COMPACT_ATOMS: atom_id res chain seq x y z
N MET A 1 20.04 30.90 -17.01
CA MET A 1 19.34 30.50 -15.77
C MET A 1 19.93 29.17 -15.35
N SER A 2 20.68 29.13 -14.25
CA SER A 2 21.26 27.88 -13.75
C SER A 2 20.22 27.18 -12.90
N ALA A 3 19.80 25.98 -13.27
CA ALA A 3 19.04 25.12 -12.38
C ALA A 3 19.94 24.79 -11.17
N LEU A 4 19.46 25.05 -9.96
CA LEU A 4 20.05 24.47 -8.76
C LEU A 4 19.90 22.94 -8.86
N PRO A 5 20.90 22.14 -8.48
CA PRO A 5 20.73 20.69 -8.47
C PRO A 5 19.58 20.35 -7.53
N LYS A 6 18.56 19.65 -8.01
CA LYS A 6 17.62 18.96 -7.12
C LYS A 6 18.45 17.93 -6.37
N THR A 7 18.79 18.19 -5.11
CA THR A 7 19.51 17.22 -4.29
C THR A 7 18.63 15.99 -4.19
N LYS A 8 19.06 14.88 -4.81
CA LYS A 8 18.42 13.59 -4.60
C LYS A 8 18.57 13.21 -3.13
N MET A 9 17.53 12.61 -2.55
CA MET A 9 17.53 12.15 -1.16
C MET A 9 17.68 10.62 -1.10
N THR A 10 18.31 10.12 -0.03
CA THR A 10 18.12 8.72 0.36
C THR A 10 16.78 8.52 1.08
N ALA A 11 16.37 7.27 1.26
CA ALA A 11 15.17 6.93 2.04
C ALA A 11 15.24 7.48 3.48
N GLU A 12 16.40 7.38 4.13
CA GLU A 12 16.63 7.88 5.48
C GLU A 12 16.56 9.41 5.56
N GLU A 13 17.15 10.11 4.58
CA GLU A 13 17.07 11.57 4.51
C GLU A 13 15.63 12.02 4.25
N PHE A 14 14.93 11.32 3.36
CA PHE A 14 13.56 11.62 2.99
C PHE A 14 12.59 11.51 4.16
N VAL A 15 12.65 10.44 4.97
CA VAL A 15 11.65 10.26 6.03
C VAL A 15 11.77 11.33 7.11
N VAL A 16 13.00 11.71 7.47
CA VAL A 16 13.27 12.80 8.42
C VAL A 16 12.83 14.15 7.84
N TRP A 17 13.07 14.37 6.54
CA TRP A 17 12.61 15.58 5.86
C TRP A 17 11.08 15.66 5.84
N ALA A 18 10.39 14.54 5.56
CA ALA A 18 8.94 14.45 5.39
C ALA A 18 8.18 14.76 6.69
N GLU A 19 8.70 14.40 7.86
CA GLU A 19 8.12 14.76 9.17
C GLU A 19 7.89 16.28 9.34
N GLY A 20 8.71 17.10 8.68
CA GLY A 20 8.63 18.55 8.74
C GLY A 20 7.79 19.20 7.64
N GLN A 21 7.21 18.43 6.71
CA GLN A 21 6.51 18.98 5.55
C GLN A 21 4.99 18.94 5.69
N PRO A 22 4.27 19.93 5.12
CA PRO A 22 2.82 19.86 5.00
C PRO A 22 2.41 18.85 3.93
N GLY A 23 1.43 18.00 4.24
CA GLY A 23 0.90 17.02 3.30
C GLY A 23 1.77 15.77 3.19
N ARG A 24 1.38 14.86 2.30
CA ARG A 24 2.02 13.55 2.13
C ARG A 24 2.92 13.52 0.90
N HIS A 25 3.99 12.73 0.99
CA HIS A 25 5.02 12.68 -0.02
C HIS A 25 5.51 11.25 -0.23
N GLU A 26 6.03 10.97 -1.42
CA GLU A 26 6.74 9.74 -1.73
C GLU A 26 8.11 10.08 -2.31
N LEU A 27 9.03 9.12 -2.23
CA LEU A 27 10.36 9.20 -2.82
C LEU A 27 10.48 8.18 -3.94
N VAL A 28 10.85 8.61 -5.14
CA VAL A 28 11.07 7.71 -6.28
C VAL A 28 12.41 8.05 -6.92
N ASP A 29 13.35 7.09 -6.93
CA ASP A 29 14.71 7.27 -7.45
C ASP A 29 15.44 8.52 -6.91
N GLY A 30 15.18 8.83 -5.64
CA GLY A 30 15.73 9.95 -4.89
C GLY A 30 15.03 11.29 -5.16
N GLU A 31 13.96 11.31 -5.95
CA GLU A 31 13.15 12.51 -6.19
C GLU A 31 11.86 12.46 -5.37
N VAL A 32 11.50 13.59 -4.78
CA VAL A 32 10.30 13.73 -3.95
C VAL A 32 9.09 14.09 -4.80
N PHE A 33 7.99 13.37 -4.57
CA PHE A 33 6.69 13.62 -5.20
C PHE A 33 5.65 13.90 -4.12
N ALA A 34 4.90 14.99 -4.28
CA ALA A 34 3.77 15.28 -3.40
C ALA A 34 2.55 14.46 -3.83
N GLN A 35 1.88 13.85 -2.85
CA GLN A 35 0.61 13.17 -3.10
C GLN A 35 -0.53 14.20 -3.19
N ALA A 36 -1.53 13.91 -4.03
CA ALA A 36 -2.68 14.77 -4.18
C ALA A 36 -3.53 14.80 -2.90
N ALA A 37 -4.24 15.89 -2.66
CA ALA A 37 -5.19 15.99 -1.56
C ALA A 37 -6.32 14.95 -1.72
N GLU A 38 -6.69 14.36 -0.59
CA GLU A 38 -7.65 13.27 -0.56
C GLU A 38 -9.10 13.72 -0.75
N ARG A 39 -9.87 12.91 -1.50
CA ARG A 39 -11.32 13.06 -1.61
C ARG A 39 -12.01 12.11 -0.65
N ALA A 40 -13.19 12.49 -0.15
CA ALA A 40 -13.93 11.68 0.81
C ALA A 40 -14.24 10.25 0.34
N ALA A 41 -14.48 10.04 -0.96
CA ALA A 41 -14.71 8.70 -1.52
C ALA A 41 -13.47 7.80 -1.39
N HIS A 42 -12.30 8.33 -1.74
CA HIS A 42 -11.02 7.63 -1.63
C HIS A 42 -10.69 7.33 -0.16
N ALA A 43 -10.78 8.33 0.73
CA ALA A 43 -10.58 8.14 2.17
C ALA A 43 -11.51 7.07 2.78
N LYS A 44 -12.77 6.99 2.36
CA LYS A 44 -13.71 5.93 2.80
C LYS A 44 -13.30 4.55 2.31
N ALA A 45 -12.83 4.45 1.06
CA ALA A 45 -12.36 3.18 0.49
C ALA A 45 -11.08 2.68 1.20
N LYS A 46 -10.12 3.57 1.53
CA LYS A 46 -8.95 3.18 2.35
C LYS A 46 -9.36 2.63 3.71
N LEU A 47 -10.29 3.31 4.38
CA LEU A 47 -10.78 2.90 5.68
C LEU A 47 -11.47 1.53 5.60
N ALA A 48 -12.29 1.30 4.58
CA ALA A 48 -12.93 0.01 4.36
C ALA A 48 -11.89 -1.10 4.09
N ALA A 49 -10.88 -0.83 3.26
CA ALA A 49 -9.80 -1.76 2.99
C ALA A 49 -8.99 -2.14 4.25
N ALA A 50 -8.58 -1.14 5.04
CA ALA A 50 -7.86 -1.37 6.29
C ALA A 50 -8.71 -2.20 7.28
N ARG A 51 -10.00 -1.89 7.42
CA ARG A 51 -10.94 -2.66 8.27
C ARG A 51 -11.11 -4.09 7.79
N ALA A 52 -11.28 -4.30 6.49
CA ALA A 52 -11.44 -5.64 5.92
C ALA A 52 -10.22 -6.52 6.23
N LEU A 53 -9.01 -5.99 6.06
CA LEU A 53 -7.77 -6.68 6.44
C LEU A 53 -7.71 -6.95 7.94
N GLN A 54 -8.06 -5.96 8.77
CA GLN A 54 -8.00 -6.09 10.23
C GLN A 54 -8.97 -7.16 10.74
N ASP A 55 -10.20 -7.15 10.25
CA ASP A 55 -11.22 -8.13 10.63
C ASP A 55 -10.86 -9.52 10.12
N ALA A 56 -10.31 -9.64 8.90
CA ALA A 56 -9.85 -10.92 8.37
C ALA A 56 -8.68 -11.49 9.18
N ALA A 57 -7.70 -10.66 9.55
CA ALA A 57 -6.58 -11.07 10.40
C ALA A 57 -7.06 -11.55 11.78
N ARG A 58 -8.00 -10.82 12.41
CA ARG A 58 -8.61 -11.24 13.68
C ARG A 58 -9.37 -12.58 13.55
N ARG A 59 -10.16 -12.76 12.49
CA ARG A 59 -10.90 -14.02 12.25
C ARG A 59 -9.97 -15.20 12.04
N ALA A 60 -8.83 -14.98 11.39
CA ALA A 60 -7.83 -16.01 11.13
C ALA A 60 -6.90 -16.29 12.33
N ASP A 61 -7.04 -15.54 13.43
CA ASP A 61 -6.07 -15.51 14.54
C ASP A 61 -4.62 -15.31 14.05
N ALA A 62 -4.49 -14.52 12.97
CA ALA A 62 -3.21 -14.26 12.35
C ALA A 62 -2.45 -13.23 13.20
N PRO A 63 -1.16 -13.48 13.55
CA PRO A 63 -0.34 -12.54 14.32
C PRO A 63 0.13 -11.38 13.44
N CYS A 64 -0.82 -10.62 12.92
CA CYS A 64 -0.61 -9.59 11.93
C CYS A 64 -1.27 -8.28 12.34
N HIS A 65 -0.67 -7.19 11.91
CA HIS A 65 -1.04 -5.83 12.27
C HIS A 65 -1.33 -5.06 10.99
N VAL A 66 -2.40 -4.29 11.01
CA VAL A 66 -2.81 -3.43 9.89
C VAL A 66 -2.44 -1.99 10.23
N LEU A 67 -1.81 -1.32 9.27
CA LEU A 67 -1.53 0.10 9.33
C LEU A 67 -2.26 0.80 8.17
N PRO A 68 -2.93 1.93 8.43
CA PRO A 68 -3.54 2.75 7.37
C PRO A 68 -2.44 3.51 6.61
N ASP A 69 -2.86 4.39 5.71
CA ASP A 69 -1.98 5.40 5.14
C ASP A 69 -1.32 6.29 6.22
N GLY A 70 -0.19 6.91 5.87
CA GLY A 70 0.68 7.64 6.80
C GLY A 70 1.95 6.89 7.21
N MET A 71 2.06 5.59 6.92
CA MET A 71 3.25 4.79 7.23
C MET A 71 4.05 4.48 5.97
N ALA A 72 5.36 4.77 6.03
CA ALA A 72 6.25 4.59 4.88
C ALA A 72 6.68 3.13 4.70
N VAL A 73 6.78 2.70 3.44
CA VAL A 73 7.38 1.44 3.01
C VAL A 73 8.65 1.76 2.24
N ARG A 74 9.79 1.31 2.77
CA ARG A 74 11.07 1.41 2.10
C ARG A 74 11.17 0.32 1.03
N VAL A 75 11.26 0.73 -0.24
CA VAL A 75 11.47 -0.19 -1.36
C VAL A 75 12.96 -0.44 -1.57
N ASP A 76 13.76 0.63 -1.54
CA ASP A 76 15.22 0.57 -1.59
C ASP A 76 15.84 1.84 -0.97
N ALA A 77 17.14 2.05 -1.17
CA ALA A 77 17.89 3.19 -0.62
C ALA A 77 17.40 4.57 -1.11
N THR A 78 16.63 4.63 -2.19
CA THR A 78 16.21 5.86 -2.87
C THR A 78 14.73 5.88 -3.23
N THR A 79 13.96 4.87 -2.80
CA THR A 79 12.54 4.74 -3.12
C THR A 79 11.75 4.38 -1.86
N VAL A 80 10.76 5.21 -1.56
CA VAL A 80 9.85 5.08 -0.42
C VAL A 80 8.44 5.36 -0.90
N PHE A 81 7.54 4.40 -0.70
CA PHE A 81 6.12 4.54 -1.02
C PHE A 81 5.30 4.64 0.26
N GLU A 82 4.11 5.22 0.16
CA GLU A 82 3.16 5.33 1.27
C GLU A 82 1.80 4.77 0.83
N PRO A 83 1.59 3.44 1.00
CA PRO A 83 0.38 2.80 0.51
C PRO A 83 -0.87 3.24 1.28
N ASP A 84 -2.02 3.06 0.65
CA ASP A 84 -3.32 3.40 1.25
C ASP A 84 -3.73 2.52 2.44
N ALA A 85 -3.28 1.26 2.44
CA ALA A 85 -3.29 0.38 3.61
C ALA A 85 -2.24 -0.72 3.46
N GLN A 86 -1.81 -1.27 4.58
CA GLN A 86 -0.85 -2.37 4.58
C GLN A 86 -1.02 -3.28 5.78
N LEU A 87 -0.55 -4.51 5.63
CA LEU A 87 -0.50 -5.50 6.71
C LEU A 87 0.87 -6.17 6.72
N TYR A 88 1.43 -6.28 7.92
CA TYR A 88 2.63 -7.06 8.20
C TYR A 88 2.34 -8.07 9.31
N CYS A 89 3.12 -9.15 9.39
CA CYS A 89 2.95 -10.19 10.39
C CYS A 89 4.21 -10.32 11.25
N GLY A 90 4.03 -10.60 12.54
CA GLY A 90 5.10 -10.71 13.52
C GLY A 90 4.90 -9.81 14.75
N PRO A 91 5.99 -9.51 15.49
CA PRO A 91 5.94 -8.61 16.64
C PRO A 91 5.41 -7.23 16.26
N GLU A 92 4.72 -6.58 17.20
CA GLU A 92 4.26 -5.21 17.03
C GLU A 92 5.45 -4.26 16.86
N LEU A 93 5.31 -3.27 15.99
CA LEU A 93 6.38 -2.30 15.73
C LEU A 93 6.53 -1.37 16.95
N PRO A 94 7.76 -0.96 17.29
CA PRO A 94 7.97 0.11 18.26
C PRO A 94 7.22 1.39 17.88
N PRO A 95 6.73 2.20 18.85
CA PRO A 95 5.93 3.39 18.57
C PRO A 95 6.60 4.41 17.63
N ASP A 96 7.91 4.55 17.69
CA ASP A 96 8.68 5.52 16.90
C ASP A 96 9.18 4.95 15.56
N THR A 97 8.56 3.85 15.09
CA THR A 97 8.94 3.22 13.82
C THR A 97 8.53 4.09 12.65
N LEU A 98 9.48 4.43 11.77
CA LEU A 98 9.23 5.24 10.59
C LEU A 98 8.95 4.41 9.33
N PHE A 99 9.47 3.19 9.26
CA PHE A 99 9.32 2.32 8.10
C PHE A 99 8.71 0.97 8.47
N VAL A 100 7.80 0.52 7.63
CA VAL A 100 7.40 -0.89 7.61
C VAL A 100 8.27 -1.59 6.57
N GLU A 101 9.32 -2.23 7.08
CA GLU A 101 10.37 -2.86 6.27
C GLU A 101 9.93 -4.17 5.61
N ALA A 102 8.94 -4.86 6.21
CA ALA A 102 8.49 -6.18 5.76
C ALA A 102 6.96 -6.30 5.66
N PRO A 103 6.27 -5.46 4.87
CA PRO A 103 4.85 -5.63 4.61
C PRO A 103 4.62 -6.95 3.86
N LEU A 104 3.55 -7.66 4.23
CA LEU A 104 3.12 -8.90 3.58
C LEU A 104 2.05 -8.60 2.52
N ILE A 105 1.15 -7.67 2.84
CA ILE A 105 0.04 -7.23 2.00
C ILE A 105 0.12 -5.70 1.89
N VAL A 106 0.05 -5.20 0.66
CA VAL A 106 -0.05 -3.77 0.35
C VAL A 106 -1.32 -3.52 -0.43
N VAL A 107 -2.02 -2.43 -0.14
CA VAL A 107 -3.25 -2.02 -0.83
C VAL A 107 -3.11 -0.58 -1.30
N GLU A 108 -3.45 -0.36 -2.57
CA GLU A 108 -3.60 0.96 -3.17
C GLU A 108 -5.04 1.13 -3.64
N VAL A 109 -5.65 2.27 -3.36
CA VAL A 109 -6.97 2.63 -3.85
C VAL A 109 -6.78 3.57 -5.03
N LEU A 110 -7.44 3.30 -6.15
CA LEU A 110 -7.34 4.15 -7.32
C LEU A 110 -7.95 5.52 -7.04
N SER A 111 -7.18 6.58 -7.28
CA SER A 111 -7.72 7.93 -7.33
C SER A 111 -8.21 8.28 -8.74
N PRO A 112 -9.21 9.17 -8.89
CA PRO A 112 -9.79 9.52 -10.21
C PRO A 112 -8.79 10.10 -11.22
N SER A 113 -7.65 10.62 -10.75
CA SER A 113 -6.60 11.21 -11.57
C SER A 113 -5.35 10.35 -11.49
N THR A 114 -4.92 9.79 -12.63
CA THR A 114 -3.67 9.03 -12.82
C THR A 114 -3.46 7.77 -11.97
N GLY A 115 -4.35 7.44 -11.04
CA GLY A 115 -4.16 6.36 -10.05
C GLY A 115 -3.82 5.00 -10.64
N ARG A 116 -4.35 4.67 -11.83
CA ARG A 116 -4.06 3.37 -12.47
C ARG A 116 -2.62 3.25 -12.95
N ASN A 117 -2.07 4.30 -13.54
CA ASN A 117 -0.68 4.27 -14.04
C ASN A 117 0.31 4.32 -12.87
N ASP A 118 -0.02 5.09 -11.83
CA ASP A 118 0.77 5.18 -10.61
C ASP A 118 0.82 3.83 -9.88
N ALA A 119 -0.34 3.23 -9.59
CA ALA A 119 -0.42 1.92 -8.93
C ALA A 119 0.31 0.81 -9.72
N LEU A 120 0.15 0.78 -11.06
CA LEU A 120 0.90 -0.15 -11.89
C LEU A 120 2.41 0.15 -11.93
N GLY A 121 2.81 1.42 -11.82
CA GLY A 121 4.21 1.82 -11.71
C GLY A 121 4.86 1.34 -10.41
N LYS A 122 4.12 1.35 -9.30
CA LYS A 122 4.57 0.87 -7.99
C LYS A 122 4.66 -0.65 -7.88
N LEU A 123 3.97 -1.40 -8.76
CA LEU A 123 3.95 -2.88 -8.77
C LEU A 123 5.34 -3.50 -8.68
N VAL A 124 6.25 -3.10 -9.58
CA VAL A 124 7.61 -3.65 -9.61
C VAL A 124 8.37 -3.26 -8.35
N GLY A 125 8.17 -2.04 -7.84
CA GLY A 125 8.77 -1.57 -6.59
C GLY A 125 8.36 -2.44 -5.40
N TYR A 126 7.06 -2.63 -5.17
CA TYR A 126 6.59 -3.47 -4.06
C TYR A 126 7.08 -4.92 -4.16
N PHE A 127 7.07 -5.53 -5.36
CA PHE A 127 7.56 -6.90 -5.50
C PHE A 127 9.09 -7.05 -5.45
N ARG A 128 9.88 -5.96 -5.40
CA ARG A 128 11.30 -6.01 -5.01
C ARG A 128 11.47 -6.27 -3.51
N ILE A 129 10.46 -5.95 -2.69
CA ILE A 129 10.45 -6.27 -1.27
C ILE A 129 10.09 -7.74 -1.12
N ALA A 130 11.01 -8.53 -0.57
CA ALA A 130 10.90 -9.99 -0.52
C ALA A 130 9.65 -10.47 0.25
N SER A 131 9.24 -9.73 1.28
CA SER A 131 8.08 -10.08 2.11
C SER A 131 6.74 -9.85 1.43
N VAL A 132 6.66 -8.96 0.43
CA VAL A 132 5.38 -8.65 -0.23
C VAL A 132 4.91 -9.87 -1.00
N ALA A 133 3.82 -10.46 -0.54
CA ALA A 133 3.16 -11.60 -1.15
C ALA A 133 1.91 -11.18 -1.91
N HIS A 134 1.23 -10.12 -1.47
CA HIS A 134 -0.01 -9.62 -2.05
C HIS A 134 0.06 -8.11 -2.25
N TYR A 135 -0.31 -7.67 -3.45
CA TYR A 135 -0.54 -6.27 -3.77
C TYR A 135 -1.93 -6.12 -4.39
N LEU A 136 -2.80 -5.37 -3.74
CA LEU A 136 -4.17 -5.13 -4.16
C LEU A 136 -4.32 -3.72 -4.69
N ILE A 137 -4.94 -3.59 -5.86
CA ILE A 137 -5.38 -2.32 -6.41
C ILE A 137 -6.90 -2.31 -6.38
N VAL A 138 -7.49 -1.45 -5.56
CA VAL A 138 -8.93 -1.32 -5.36
C VAL A 138 -9.44 -0.16 -6.22
N ASP A 139 -10.33 -0.43 -7.15
CA ASP A 139 -11.09 0.63 -7.82
C ASP A 139 -12.23 1.05 -6.88
N PRO A 140 -12.34 2.31 -6.41
CA PRO A 140 -13.46 2.73 -5.55
C PRO A 140 -14.74 3.02 -6.34
N ASP A 141 -14.66 3.24 -7.66
CA ASP A 141 -15.79 3.61 -8.51
C ASP A 141 -16.49 2.38 -9.12
N SER A 142 -15.85 1.21 -9.07
CA SER A 142 -16.42 -0.06 -9.50
C SER A 142 -16.04 -1.20 -8.54
N PRO A 143 -16.90 -2.21 -8.31
CA PRO A 143 -16.57 -3.36 -7.44
C PRO A 143 -15.56 -4.28 -8.14
N LEU A 144 -14.33 -3.80 -8.28
CA LEU A 144 -13.23 -4.45 -8.98
C LEU A 144 -11.93 -4.28 -8.21
N VAL A 145 -11.25 -5.40 -7.99
CA VAL A 145 -9.91 -5.44 -7.42
C VAL A 145 -8.97 -6.15 -8.37
N ILE A 146 -7.82 -5.52 -8.64
CA ILE A 146 -6.70 -6.20 -9.29
C ILE A 146 -5.80 -6.72 -8.19
N HIS A 147 -5.70 -8.05 -8.10
CA HIS A 147 -4.84 -8.73 -7.14
C HIS A 147 -3.59 -9.23 -7.84
N HIS A 148 -2.44 -8.67 -7.48
CA HIS A 148 -1.14 -9.19 -7.82
C HIS A 148 -0.60 -10.06 -6.67
N ARG A 149 -0.11 -11.26 -6.99
CA ARG A 149 0.46 -12.21 -6.03
C ARG A 149 1.84 -12.66 -6.48
N ARG A 150 2.75 -12.80 -5.52
CA ARG A 150 4.05 -13.44 -5.77
C ARG A 150 3.83 -14.91 -6.20
N GLY A 151 4.42 -15.29 -7.33
CA GLY A 151 4.44 -16.65 -7.85
C GLY A 151 5.75 -17.37 -7.54
N GLU A 152 6.05 -18.43 -8.30
CA GLU A 152 7.35 -19.10 -8.24
C GLU A 152 8.44 -18.25 -8.90
N GLY A 153 9.67 -18.31 -8.36
CA GLY A 153 10.79 -17.52 -8.89
C GLY A 153 10.52 -16.02 -8.86
N SER A 154 10.55 -15.39 -10.04
CA SER A 154 10.31 -13.95 -10.22
C SER A 154 8.90 -13.62 -10.72
N ASP A 155 8.00 -14.61 -10.79
CA ASP A 155 6.68 -14.41 -11.37
C ASP A 155 5.77 -13.57 -10.47
N ILE A 156 4.96 -12.73 -11.11
CA ILE A 156 3.88 -11.97 -10.48
C ILE A 156 2.58 -12.37 -11.17
N LEU A 157 1.75 -13.12 -10.47
CA LEU A 157 0.46 -13.58 -10.97
C LEU A 157 -0.59 -12.49 -10.75
N THR A 158 -1.45 -12.26 -11.74
CA THR A 158 -2.49 -11.22 -11.66
C THR A 158 -3.87 -11.85 -11.81
N ARG A 159 -4.80 -11.48 -10.92
CA ARG A 159 -6.21 -11.83 -10.99
C ARG A 159 -7.05 -10.56 -10.92
N VAL A 160 -8.10 -10.49 -11.73
CA VAL A 160 -9.14 -9.47 -11.60
C VAL A 160 -10.31 -10.10 -10.85
N ILE A 161 -10.70 -9.50 -9.73
CA ILE A 161 -11.75 -9.97 -8.85
C ILE A 161 -12.89 -8.96 -8.93
N HIS A 162 -14.08 -9.42 -9.36
CA HIS A 162 -15.27 -8.58 -9.51
C HIS A 162 -16.48 -9.09 -8.70
N ASP A 163 -16.35 -10.25 -8.05
CA ASP A 163 -17.32 -10.82 -7.13
C ASP A 163 -16.64 -11.84 -6.19
N GLY A 164 -17.42 -12.38 -5.25
CA GLY A 164 -17.00 -13.45 -4.36
C GLY A 164 -16.01 -13.04 -3.28
N ASP A 165 -15.25 -14.02 -2.81
CA ASP A 165 -14.27 -13.85 -1.74
C ASP A 165 -12.86 -13.59 -2.27
N ILE A 166 -12.14 -12.74 -1.56
CA ILE A 166 -10.71 -12.52 -1.73
C ILE A 166 -9.98 -13.44 -0.75
N THR A 167 -9.04 -14.22 -1.27
CA THR A 167 -8.16 -15.09 -0.49
C THR A 167 -6.72 -14.62 -0.60
N LEU A 168 -6.12 -14.28 0.54
CA LEU A 168 -4.72 -13.84 0.65
C LEU A 168 -3.96 -14.86 1.49
N ASP A 169 -3.27 -15.77 0.79
CA ASP A 169 -2.41 -16.78 1.39
C ASP A 169 -0.98 -16.67 0.83
N PRO A 170 0.04 -16.48 1.68
CA PRO A 170 -0.04 -16.23 3.14
C PRO A 170 -0.70 -14.89 3.49
N PRO A 171 -1.23 -14.68 4.71
CA PRO A 171 -1.20 -15.57 5.87
C PRO A 171 -2.47 -16.42 6.07
N GLY A 172 -3.36 -16.50 5.08
CA GLY A 172 -4.61 -17.25 5.16
C GLY A 172 -5.84 -16.38 5.46
N LEU A 173 -5.84 -15.14 4.94
CA LEU A 173 -6.97 -14.22 5.12
C LEU A 173 -8.04 -14.49 4.06
N VAL A 174 -9.30 -14.51 4.50
CA VAL A 174 -10.47 -14.61 3.63
C VAL A 174 -11.52 -13.56 4.02
N PHE A 175 -12.01 -12.83 3.03
CA PHE A 175 -13.08 -11.84 3.21
C PHE A 175 -13.81 -11.59 1.88
N PRO A 176 -15.10 -11.23 1.91
CA PRO A 176 -15.85 -10.93 0.70
C PRO A 176 -15.33 -9.64 0.05
N LEU A 177 -15.34 -9.57 -1.28
CA LEU A 177 -14.98 -8.36 -2.04
C LEU A 177 -15.71 -7.11 -1.52
N SER A 178 -16.99 -7.26 -1.17
CA SER A 178 -17.83 -6.18 -0.62
C SER A 178 -17.27 -5.54 0.64
N ALA A 179 -16.45 -6.24 1.43
CA ALA A 179 -15.82 -5.68 2.62
C ALA A 179 -14.88 -4.50 2.30
N LEU A 180 -14.32 -4.44 1.09
CA LEU A 180 -13.46 -3.34 0.65
C LEU A 180 -14.23 -2.05 0.28
N TYR A 181 -15.55 -2.12 0.18
CA TYR A 181 -16.41 -1.01 -0.26
C TYR A 181 -17.31 -0.45 0.85
N GLY A 182 -17.22 -1.03 2.05
CA GLY A 182 -18.09 -0.68 3.18
C GLY A 182 -19.53 -1.19 3.00
N GLU A 183 -20.36 -1.02 4.05
CA GLU A 183 -21.78 -1.37 3.97
C GLU A 183 -22.49 -0.39 3.03
N THR A 184 -23.05 -0.93 1.94
CA THR A 184 -24.06 -0.23 1.15
C THR A 184 -25.35 -0.30 1.95
N HIS A 185 -25.76 0.84 2.52
CA HIS A 185 -27.09 0.97 3.13
C HIS A 185 -28.20 0.86 2.08
#